data_AF-A0A9D2FCW5-F1
#
_entry.id   AF-A0A9D2FCW5-F1
#
_cell.length_a   1.000
_cell.length_b   1.000
_cell.length_c   1.000
_cell.angle_alpha   90.00
_cell.angle_beta   90.00
_cell.angle_gamma   90.00
#
_symmetry.space_group_name_H-M   'P 1'
#
loop_
_entity.id
_entity.type
_entity.pdbx_description
1 polymer ?
#
loop_
_entity_poly.entity_id
_entity_poly.type
_entity_poly.pdbx_seq_one_letter_code
_entity_poly.pdbx_strand_id
1 'polypeptide(L)'
;MNSFTFSCPCLFGLESVLSGEIKRLGGQNIITTDGKVVFQGDAAMLVRANLWLRTAERVQILLGQFHAESFEELFQGVLSLPLEDFIGRTDAFPVKGWSLNSKLHSLPDCQAIIKKAVVERLRKHYHVSWF
;
A
#
# COMPACT_ATOMS: atom_id res chain seq x y z
N MET A 1 2.14 20.26 4.48
CA MET A 1 1.33 19.10 4.92
C MET A 1 1.66 17.95 3.99
N ASN A 2 2.11 16.81 4.50
CA ASN A 2 2.42 15.67 3.65
C ASN A 2 1.11 15.14 3.03
N SER A 3 1.07 15.09 1.70
CA SER A 3 0.00 14.47 0.94
C SER A 3 0.34 13.00 0.76
N PHE A 4 -0.62 12.11 1.04
CA PHE A 4 -0.52 10.68 0.87
C PHE A 4 -1.39 10.23 -0.30
N THR A 5 -1.00 9.12 -0.92
CA THR A 5 -1.86 8.39 -1.84
C THR A 5 -2.50 7.23 -1.09
N PHE A 6 -3.81 7.13 -1.16
CA PHE A 6 -4.60 6.07 -0.55
C PHE A 6 -5.15 5.11 -1.61
N SER A 7 -5.25 3.83 -1.27
CA SER A 7 -5.91 2.80 -2.07
C SER A 7 -7.00 2.16 -1.22
N CYS A 8 -8.24 2.21 -1.71
CA CYS A 8 -9.41 1.66 -1.03
C CYS A 8 -10.08 0.61 -1.92
N PRO A 9 -9.86 -0.69 -1.67
CA PRO A 9 -10.61 -1.74 -2.35
C PRO A 9 -12.08 -1.73 -1.92
N CYS A 10 -12.95 -2.13 -2.84
CA CYS A 10 -14.40 -2.27 -2.64
C CYS A 10 -14.92 -3.43 -3.48
N LEU A 11 -16.15 -3.87 -3.19
CA LEU A 11 -16.83 -4.87 -4.02
C LEU A 11 -17.05 -4.34 -5.45
N PHE A 12 -16.99 -5.24 -6.43
CA PHE A 12 -17.23 -4.90 -7.83
C PHE A 12 -18.60 -4.25 -8.03
N GLY A 13 -18.63 -3.13 -8.77
CA GLY A 13 -19.82 -2.33 -9.03
C GLY A 13 -20.05 -1.19 -8.02
N LEU A 14 -19.34 -1.17 -6.89
CA LEU A 14 -19.44 -0.08 -5.89
C LEU A 14 -18.43 1.05 -6.13
N GLU A 15 -17.57 0.96 -7.13
CA GLU A 15 -16.45 1.88 -7.31
C GLU A 15 -16.91 3.33 -7.54
N SER A 16 -18.03 3.51 -8.27
CA SER A 16 -18.62 4.82 -8.51
C SER A 16 -19.22 5.43 -7.23
N VAL A 17 -19.83 4.60 -6.38
CA VAL A 17 -20.38 5.01 -5.08
C VAL A 17 -19.25 5.42 -4.15
N LEU A 18 -18.20 4.60 -4.05
CA LEU A 18 -17.01 4.88 -3.25
C LEU A 18 -16.30 6.16 -3.72
N SER A 19 -16.12 6.33 -5.03
CA SER A 19 -15.57 7.55 -5.61
C SER A 19 -16.39 8.80 -5.22
N GLY A 20 -17.72 8.68 -5.22
CA GLY A 20 -18.62 9.72 -4.75
C GLY A 20 -18.48 10.03 -3.25
N GLU A 21 -18.31 9.00 -2.40
CA GLU A 21 -18.02 9.19 -0.97
C GLU A 21 -16.70 9.93 -0.76
N ILE A 22 -15.63 9.49 -1.42
CA ILE A 22 -14.30 10.10 -1.34
C ILE A 22 -14.34 11.57 -1.79
N LYS A 23 -15.04 11.88 -2.90
CA LYS A 23 -15.20 13.25 -3.37
C LYS A 23 -15.91 14.14 -2.35
N ARG A 24 -16.96 13.64 -1.69
CA ARG A 24 -17.68 14.37 -0.63
C ARG A 24 -16.81 14.61 0.61
N LEU A 25 -15.89 13.70 0.92
CA LEU A 25 -14.92 13.87 2.01
C LEU A 25 -13.74 14.80 1.66
N GLY A 26 -13.66 15.27 0.42
CA GLY A 26 -12.62 16.18 -0.08
C GLY A 26 -11.38 15.48 -0.63
N GLY A 27 -11.46 14.19 -0.98
CA GLY A 27 -10.39 13.46 -1.65
C GLY A 27 -10.05 14.07 -3.02
N GLN A 28 -8.77 14.08 -3.36
CA GLN A 28 -8.25 14.66 -4.60
C GLN A 28 -7.71 13.57 -5.53
N ASN A 29 -7.52 13.88 -6.81
CA ASN A 29 -6.89 12.98 -7.80
C ASN A 29 -7.48 11.55 -7.76
N ILE A 30 -8.82 11.48 -7.76
CA ILE A 30 -9.55 10.22 -7.61
C ILE A 30 -9.47 9.43 -8.92
N ILE A 31 -8.92 8.23 -8.84
CA ILE A 31 -8.77 7.28 -9.94
C ILE A 31 -9.52 6.01 -9.56
N THR A 32 -10.46 5.63 -10.42
CA THR A 32 -11.25 4.42 -10.24
C THR A 32 -10.70 3.31 -11.13
N THR A 33 -10.53 2.11 -10.57
CA THR A 33 -10.19 0.87 -11.29
C THR A 33 -11.05 -0.26 -10.75
N ASP A 34 -11.17 -1.37 -11.47
CA ASP A 34 -11.98 -2.51 -11.04
C ASP A 34 -11.65 -2.94 -9.60
N GLY A 35 -12.67 -2.91 -8.73
CA GLY A 35 -12.55 -3.32 -7.33
C GLY A 35 -11.75 -2.41 -6.41
N LYS A 36 -11.32 -1.20 -6.84
CA LYS A 36 -10.66 -0.23 -5.95
C LYS A 36 -10.71 1.22 -6.44
N VAL A 37 -10.66 2.16 -5.51
CA VAL A 37 -10.48 3.59 -5.78
C VAL A 37 -9.19 4.09 -5.13
N VAL A 38 -8.36 4.77 -5.93
CA VAL A 38 -7.12 5.43 -5.50
C VAL A 38 -7.36 6.94 -5.45
N PHE A 39 -6.88 7.62 -4.42
CA PHE A 39 -7.02 9.06 -4.28
C PHE A 39 -5.93 9.66 -3.40
N GLN A 40 -5.85 10.98 -3.34
CA GLN A 40 -4.87 11.71 -2.53
C GLN A 40 -5.53 12.55 -1.43
N GLY A 41 -4.81 12.73 -0.33
CA GLY A 41 -5.21 13.58 0.77
C GLY A 41 -4.17 13.63 1.89
N ASP A 42 -4.41 14.48 2.89
CA ASP A 42 -3.53 14.65 4.03
C ASP A 42 -3.73 13.58 5.12
N ALA A 43 -2.98 13.67 6.22
CA ALA A 43 -3.16 12.77 7.37
C ALA A 43 -4.58 12.82 7.96
N ALA A 44 -5.21 14.00 7.96
CA ALA A 44 -6.59 14.14 8.42
C ALA A 44 -7.58 13.40 7.50
N MET A 45 -7.28 13.31 6.20
CA MET A 45 -8.04 12.50 5.25
C MET A 45 -8.00 11.02 5.61
N LEU A 46 -6.85 10.48 6.03
CA LEU A 46 -6.74 9.08 6.46
C LEU A 46 -7.74 8.76 7.58
N VAL A 47 -7.83 9.66 8.57
CA VAL A 47 -8.78 9.52 9.69
C VAL A 47 -10.22 9.62 9.20
N ARG A 48 -10.56 10.65 8.41
CA ARG A 48 -11.92 10.82 7.87
C ARG A 48 -12.34 9.64 7.01
N ALA A 49 -11.45 9.13 6.16
CA ALA A 49 -11.73 8.01 5.27
C ALA A 49 -12.09 6.75 6.06
N ASN A 50 -11.32 6.41 7.11
CA ASN A 50 -11.61 5.25 7.96
C ASN A 50 -12.93 5.39 8.74
N LEU A 51 -13.30 6.61 9.13
CA LEU A 51 -14.53 6.85 9.90
C LEU A 51 -15.79 6.93 9.04
N TRP A 52 -15.69 7.41 7.79
CA TRP A 52 -16.85 7.84 7.01
C TRP A 52 -17.10 7.09 5.70
N LEU A 53 -16.10 6.39 5.14
CA LEU A 53 -16.32 5.58 3.95
C LEU A 53 -17.12 4.33 4.33
N ARG A 54 -18.27 4.11 3.67
CA ARG A 54 -19.17 2.99 3.98
C ARG A 54 -19.02 1.83 3.01
N THR A 55 -18.47 2.12 1.83
CA THR A 55 -18.32 1.14 0.74
C THR A 55 -16.90 0.65 0.53
N ALA A 56 -15.91 1.27 1.18
CA ALA A 56 -14.53 0.78 1.21
C ALA A 56 -14.39 -0.38 2.20
N GLU A 57 -13.69 -1.44 1.81
CA GLU A 57 -13.37 -2.55 2.73
C GLU A 57 -12.26 -2.17 3.73
N ARG A 58 -11.34 -1.31 3.31
CA ARG A 58 -10.17 -0.86 4.07
C ARG A 58 -9.57 0.38 3.42
N VAL A 59 -8.87 1.19 4.21
CA VAL A 59 -8.13 2.37 3.72
C VAL A 59 -6.64 2.10 3.88
N GLN A 60 -5.92 1.99 2.76
CA GLN A 60 -4.49 1.68 2.75
C GLN A 60 -3.68 2.87 2.25
N ILE A 61 -2.49 3.09 2.80
CA ILE A 61 -1.51 4.02 2.24
C ILE A 61 -0.73 3.28 1.14
N LEU A 62 -0.72 3.84 -0.06
CA LEU A 62 0.05 3.33 -1.19
C LEU A 62 1.48 3.85 -1.09
N LEU A 63 2.42 3.00 -0.65
CA LEU A 63 3.83 3.38 -0.51
C LEU A 63 4.57 3.49 -1.85
N GLY A 64 4.14 2.73 -2.86
CA GLY A 64 4.71 2.79 -4.19
C GLY A 64 4.08 1.78 -5.13
N GLN A 65 4.38 1.92 -6.43
CA GLN A 65 3.95 1.03 -7.50
C GLN A 65 5.09 0.90 -8.51
N PHE A 66 5.41 -0.32 -8.90
CA PHE A 66 6.48 -0.61 -9.86
C PHE A 66 6.19 -1.93 -10.59
N HIS A 67 6.78 -2.10 -11.77
CA HIS A 67 6.73 -3.34 -12.54
C HIS A 67 7.81 -4.32 -12.08
N ALA A 68 7.49 -5.60 -11.98
CA ALA A 68 8.44 -6.66 -11.63
C ALA A 68 8.04 -7.98 -12.28
N GLU A 69 8.97 -8.59 -13.00
CA GLU A 69 8.85 -9.89 -13.65
C GLU A 69 9.86 -10.93 -13.10
N SER A 70 10.71 -10.50 -12.17
CA SER A 70 11.68 -11.31 -11.45
C SER A 70 11.67 -11.00 -9.96
N PHE A 71 12.13 -11.94 -9.15
CA PHE A 71 12.25 -11.74 -7.70
C PHE A 71 13.27 -10.66 -7.33
N GLU A 72 14.30 -10.45 -8.17
CA GLU A 72 15.27 -9.37 -7.96
C GLU A 72 14.62 -8.00 -8.18
N GLU A 73 13.84 -7.82 -9.25
CA GLU A 73 13.09 -6.58 -9.47
C GLU A 73 12.08 -6.32 -8.35
N LEU A 74 11.39 -7.36 -7.87
CA LEU A 74 10.50 -7.23 -6.71
C LEU A 74 11.27 -6.79 -5.46
N PHE A 75 12.43 -7.41 -5.20
CA PHE A 75 13.28 -7.06 -4.06
C PHE A 75 13.75 -5.61 -4.13
N GLN A 76 14.33 -5.18 -5.26
CA GLN A 76 14.84 -3.82 -5.45
C GLN A 76 13.71 -2.78 -5.41
N GLY A 77 12.56 -3.10 -6.00
CA GLY A 77 11.38 -2.24 -5.96
C GLY A 77 10.92 -1.98 -4.52
N VAL A 78 10.78 -3.03 -3.71
CA VAL A 78 10.42 -2.88 -2.29
C VAL A 78 11.51 -2.17 -1.50
N LEU A 79 12.78 -2.48 -1.76
CA LEU A 79 13.93 -1.86 -1.08
C LEU A 79 13.97 -0.34 -1.31
N SER A 80 13.48 0.14 -2.46
CA SER A 80 13.45 1.58 -2.78
C SER A 80 12.40 2.39 -2.01
N LEU A 81 11.42 1.72 -1.38
CA LEU A 81 10.33 2.39 -0.69
C LEU A 81 10.80 3.05 0.63
N PRO A 82 10.19 4.19 1.03
CA PRO A 82 10.50 4.89 2.28
C PRO A 82 9.79 4.22 3.46
N LEU A 83 10.13 2.95 3.75
CA LEU A 83 9.47 2.14 4.77
C LEU A 83 9.71 2.66 6.19
N GLU A 84 10.88 3.29 6.42
CA GLU A 84 11.24 3.92 7.69
C GLU A 84 10.30 5.03 8.14
N ASP A 85 9.58 5.67 7.21
CA ASP A 85 8.62 6.74 7.53
C ASP A 85 7.36 6.18 8.21
N PHE A 86 7.15 4.85 8.16
CA PHE A 86 5.95 4.18 8.64
C PHE A 86 6.22 3.04 9.62
N ILE A 87 7.41 2.43 9.61
CA ILE A 87 7.75 1.26 10.42
C ILE A 87 8.91 1.61 11.34
N GLY A 88 8.64 1.69 12.64
CA GLY A 88 9.62 1.90 13.69
C GLY A 88 10.52 0.69 13.94
N ARG A 89 11.58 0.91 14.73
CA ARG A 89 12.62 -0.10 15.03
C ARG A 89 12.10 -1.38 15.67
N THR A 90 11.02 -1.28 16.44
CA THR A 90 10.44 -2.38 17.23
C THR A 90 9.08 -2.81 16.71
N ASP A 91 8.65 -2.28 15.56
CA ASP A 91 7.30 -2.51 15.05
C ASP A 91 7.20 -3.86 14.34
N ALA A 92 6.04 -4.49 14.47
CA ALA A 92 5.72 -5.69 13.72
C ALA A 92 5.18 -5.33 12.33
N PHE A 93 5.77 -5.91 11.29
CA PHE A 93 5.36 -5.72 9.89
C PHE A 93 5.05 -7.07 9.21
N PRO A 94 3.85 -7.65 9.42
CA PRO A 94 3.43 -8.85 8.71
C PRO A 94 3.16 -8.55 7.23
N VAL A 95 3.56 -9.47 6.33
CA VAL A 95 3.38 -9.30 4.87
C VAL A 95 2.23 -10.16 4.39
N LYS A 96 1.19 -9.54 3.84
CA LYS A 96 0.10 -10.19 3.10
C LYS A 96 0.22 -9.82 1.63
N GLY A 97 0.06 -10.79 0.73
CA GLY A 97 0.24 -10.60 -0.71
C GLY A 97 -0.81 -11.34 -1.52
N TRP A 98 -1.02 -10.84 -2.73
CA TRP A 98 -1.84 -11.45 -3.77
C TRP A 98 -1.07 -11.37 -5.10
N SER A 99 -1.30 -12.32 -5.99
CA SER A 99 -0.69 -12.39 -7.31
C SER A 99 -1.73 -12.96 -8.26
N LEU A 100 -1.99 -12.24 -9.35
CA LEU A 100 -2.97 -12.60 -10.35
C LEU A 100 -2.35 -12.34 -11.72
N ASN A 101 -2.47 -13.30 -12.64
CA ASN A 101 -1.99 -13.19 -14.03
C ASN A 101 -0.55 -12.64 -14.13
N SER A 102 0.32 -13.04 -13.20
CA SER A 102 1.67 -12.51 -13.06
C SER A 102 2.70 -13.63 -13.16
N LYS A 103 3.86 -13.32 -13.73
CA LYS A 103 4.99 -14.26 -13.81
C LYS A 103 5.43 -14.73 -12.42
N LEU A 104 5.44 -13.82 -11.46
CA LEU A 104 5.67 -14.07 -10.04
C LEU A 104 4.39 -14.58 -9.36
N HIS A 105 4.04 -15.85 -9.58
CA HIS A 105 2.79 -16.46 -9.13
C HIS A 105 2.87 -17.12 -7.74
N SER A 106 4.07 -17.50 -7.29
CA SER A 106 4.27 -18.12 -5.97
C SER A 106 4.11 -17.08 -4.85
N LEU A 107 2.95 -17.09 -4.20
CA LEU A 107 2.64 -16.18 -3.08
C LEU A 107 3.63 -16.29 -1.92
N PRO A 108 4.00 -17.51 -1.43
CA PRO A 108 4.96 -17.62 -0.34
C PRO A 108 6.33 -17.03 -0.69
N ASP A 109 6.79 -17.23 -1.92
CA ASP A 109 8.08 -16.69 -2.37
C ASP A 109 8.03 -15.16 -2.47
N CYS A 110 6.95 -14.61 -3.05
CA CYS A 110 6.74 -13.15 -3.09
C CYS A 110 6.73 -12.56 -1.67
N GLN A 111 6.02 -13.18 -0.72
CA GLN A 111 5.98 -12.72 0.67
C GLN A 111 7.36 -12.76 1.33
N ALA A 112 8.12 -13.84 1.12
CA ALA A 112 9.47 -13.99 1.64
C ALA A 112 10.43 -12.94 1.09
N ILE A 113 10.39 -12.69 -0.23
CA ILE A 113 11.22 -11.68 -0.90
C ILE A 113 10.87 -10.27 -0.43
N ILE A 114 9.58 -9.93 -0.35
CA ILE A 114 9.11 -8.64 0.18
C ILE A 114 9.59 -8.46 1.63
N LYS A 115 9.39 -9.48 2.48
CA LYS A 115 9.82 -9.43 3.89
C LYS A 115 11.32 -9.20 4.01
N LYS A 116 12.12 -9.90 3.20
CA LYS A 116 13.59 -9.75 3.15
C LYS A 116 14.00 -8.33 2.72
N ALA A 117 13.34 -7.75 1.71
CA ALA A 117 13.61 -6.39 1.26
C ALA A 117 13.28 -5.35 2.34
N VAL A 118 12.15 -5.50 3.03
CA VAL A 118 11.77 -4.63 4.15
C VAL A 118 12.79 -4.71 5.28
N VAL A 119 13.20 -5.93 5.68
CA VAL A 119 14.25 -6.13 6.70
C VAL A 119 15.54 -5.44 6.28
N GLU A 120 16.01 -5.64 5.05
CA GLU A 120 17.26 -5.05 4.57
C GLU A 120 17.20 -3.51 4.55
N ARG A 121 16.07 -2.93 4.14
CA ARG A 121 15.85 -1.48 4.13
C ARG A 121 15.94 -0.88 5.54
N LEU A 122 15.17 -1.44 6.47
CA LEU A 122 15.09 -0.95 7.85
C LEU A 122 16.40 -1.19 8.61
N ARG A 123 17.07 -2.32 8.36
CA ARG A 123 18.40 -2.65 8.90
C ARG A 123 19.43 -1.58 8.53
N LYS A 124 19.49 -1.21 7.24
CA LYS A 124 20.38 -0.16 6.73
C LYS A 124 20.06 1.21 7.32
N HIS A 125 18.78 1.57 7.39
CA HIS A 125 18.35 2.87 7.87
C HIS A 125 18.59 3.03 9.39
N TYR A 126 18.29 2.01 10.18
CA TYR A 126 18.40 2.08 11.65
C TYR A 126 19.75 1.63 12.21
N HIS A 127 20.68 1.17 11.37
CA HIS A 127 22.00 0.69 11.76
C HIS A 127 21.97 -0.42 12.82
N VAL A 128 21.03 -1.36 12.67
CA VAL A 128 20.91 -2.54 13.55
C VAL A 128 21.31 -3.80 12.80
N SER A 129 21.66 -4.89 13.49
CA SER A 129 21.99 -6.19 12.88
C SER A 129 20.85 -7.21 12.95
N TRP A 130 19.82 -6.92 13.76
CA TRP A 130 18.72 -7.82 14.06
C TRP A 130 17.39 -7.19 13.58
N PHE A 131 16.63 -7.91 12.77
CA PHE A 131 15.27 -7.58 12.30
C PHE A 131 14.57 -8.84 11.79
#